data_AF-A0A7Y2VM52-F1
#
_entry.id   AF-A0A7Y2VM52-F1
#
_cell.length_a   1.000
_cell.length_b   1.000
_cell.length_c   1.000
_cell.angle_alpha   90.00
_cell.angle_beta   90.00
_cell.angle_gamma   90.00
#
_symmetry.space_group_name_H-M   'P 1'
#
loop_
_entity.id
_entity.type
_entity.pdbx_description
1 polymer ?
#
loop_
_entity_poly.entity_id
_entity_poly.type
_entity_poly.pdbx_seq_one_letter_code
_entity_poly.pdbx_strand_id
1 'polypeptide(L)'
;GMKAVNAAYSLITTPESELKPSQCRPHIDSTRPNFLAILHYLNDGAFCDTGLFRHRETGLERITEDCLDQYNRSCEAHAAVHGETEGAYVKGSNEEYELYHRIEYRPNRLVVYPGCLLHSGLVNPDIDVDSDPRTGRLTANIFVDFIPLDSKN
;
A
#
# COMPACT_ATOMS: atom_id res chain seq x y z
N GLY A 1 -0.92 -2.27 24.46
CA GLY A 1 -2.34 -2.21 24.06
C GLY A 1 -2.46 -1.78 22.61
N MET A 2 -3.66 -1.81 22.04
CA MET A 2 -3.93 -1.28 20.69
C MET A 2 -4.97 -0.18 20.77
N LYS A 3 -4.75 0.92 20.05
CA LYS A 3 -5.70 2.04 19.95
C LYS A 3 -6.12 2.19 18.50
N ALA A 4 -7.42 2.14 18.22
CA ALA A 4 -7.94 2.44 16.90
C ALA A 4 -7.69 3.91 16.54
N VAL A 5 -7.19 4.12 15.32
CA VAL A 5 -6.94 5.45 14.75
C VAL A 5 -8.02 5.80 13.73
N ASN A 6 -8.30 4.90 12.80
CA ASN A 6 -9.31 5.08 11.77
C ASN A 6 -9.82 3.72 11.26
N ALA A 7 -11.03 3.69 10.70
CA ALA A 7 -11.58 2.55 9.98
C ALA A 7 -12.51 3.06 8.88
N ALA A 8 -12.28 2.63 7.64
CA ALA A 8 -13.11 2.99 6.50
C ALA A 8 -13.21 1.85 5.50
N TYR A 9 -14.32 1.79 4.77
CA TYR A 9 -14.40 0.96 3.57
C TYR A 9 -13.67 1.63 2.41
N SER A 10 -13.00 0.83 1.59
CA SER A 10 -12.32 1.27 0.38
C SER A 10 -12.71 0.37 -0.79
N LEU A 11 -13.02 1.00 -1.91
CA LEU A 11 -13.38 0.39 -3.18
C LEU A 11 -12.52 1.02 -4.27
N ILE A 12 -12.06 0.23 -5.23
CA ILE A 12 -11.28 0.74 -6.35
C ILE A 12 -12.25 1.17 -7.45
N THR A 13 -12.40 2.48 -7.65
CA THR A 13 -13.39 3.04 -8.58
C THR A 13 -12.79 3.94 -9.64
N THR A 14 -11.49 4.24 -9.55
CA THR A 14 -10.83 5.25 -10.40
C THR A 14 -10.27 4.58 -11.66
N PRO A 15 -10.63 5.03 -12.87
CA PRO A 15 -9.96 4.56 -14.09
C PRO A 15 -8.52 5.07 -14.18
N GLU A 16 -7.64 4.36 -14.91
CA GLU A 16 -6.21 4.73 -15.02
C GLU A 16 -5.99 6.18 -15.49
N SER A 17 -6.84 6.67 -16.41
CA SER A 17 -6.78 8.05 -16.92
C SER A 17 -7.04 9.15 -15.90
N GLU A 18 -7.57 8.80 -14.72
CA GLU A 18 -7.89 9.75 -13.63
C GLU A 18 -6.99 9.54 -12.40
N LEU A 19 -5.99 8.66 -12.49
CA LEU A 19 -5.08 8.41 -11.38
C LEU A 19 -4.21 9.63 -11.08
N LYS A 20 -4.07 9.89 -9.79
CA LYS A 20 -3.04 10.80 -9.28
C LYS A 20 -1.69 10.09 -9.26
N PRO A 21 -0.55 10.80 -9.43
CA PRO A 21 0.77 10.19 -9.35
C PRO A 21 1.02 9.34 -8.09
N SER A 22 0.43 9.73 -6.95
CA SER A 22 0.52 8.98 -5.69
C SER A 22 -0.14 7.60 -5.74
N GLN A 23 -1.07 7.36 -6.66
CA GLN A 23 -1.76 6.08 -6.86
C GLN A 23 -1.02 5.16 -7.85
N CYS A 24 0.00 5.68 -8.54
CA CYS A 24 0.76 4.96 -9.57
C CYS A 24 2.05 4.31 -9.03
N ARG A 25 2.30 4.36 -7.72
CA ARG A 25 3.50 3.82 -7.08
C ARG A 25 3.20 3.19 -5.71
N PRO A 26 4.07 2.28 -5.21
CA PRO A 26 3.99 1.82 -3.82
C PRO A 26 4.03 2.99 -2.83
N HIS A 27 3.30 2.86 -1.73
CA HIS A 27 3.20 3.90 -0.71
C HIS A 27 3.31 3.31 0.70
N ILE A 28 3.36 4.22 1.68
CA ILE A 28 3.26 3.95 3.12
C ILE A 28 2.04 4.73 3.65
N ASP A 29 1.43 4.24 4.73
CA ASP A 29 0.33 4.93 5.42
C ASP A 29 0.84 5.86 6.54
N SER A 30 2.02 5.56 7.10
CA SER A 30 2.64 6.35 8.18
C SER A 30 4.12 6.03 8.31
N THR A 31 4.93 6.99 8.78
CA THR A 31 6.34 6.75 9.14
C THR A 31 6.52 6.07 10.50
N ARG A 32 5.44 5.88 11.28
CA ARG A 32 5.50 5.36 12.64
C ARG A 32 5.59 3.82 12.65
N PRO A 33 6.65 3.20 13.22
CA PRO A 33 6.83 1.74 13.18
C PRO A 33 5.72 0.93 13.86
N ASN A 34 5.08 1.51 14.88
CA ASN A 34 4.03 0.87 15.66
C ASN A 34 2.62 1.22 15.15
N PHE A 35 2.50 2.00 14.08
CA PHE A 35 1.24 2.20 13.38
C PHE A 35 1.02 1.00 12.45
N LEU A 36 -0.07 0.25 12.65
CA LEU A 36 -0.37 -0.94 11.86
C LEU A 36 -1.56 -0.66 10.93
N ALA A 37 -1.41 -1.07 9.69
CA ALA A 37 -2.48 -1.16 8.71
C ALA A 37 -3.06 -2.57 8.75
N ILE A 38 -4.39 -2.66 8.82
CA ILE A 38 -5.16 -3.88 8.79
C ILE A 38 -6.10 -3.80 7.59
N LEU A 39 -5.94 -4.73 6.65
CA LEU A 39 -6.83 -4.89 5.50
C LEU A 39 -7.70 -6.13 5.69
N HIS A 40 -9.02 -5.96 5.60
CA HIS A 40 -9.96 -7.08 5.54
C HIS A 40 -10.61 -7.11 4.16
N TYR A 41 -10.41 -8.21 3.44
CA TYR A 41 -11.00 -8.45 2.12
C TYR A 41 -12.44 -8.92 2.27
N LEU A 42 -13.40 -8.18 1.72
CA LEU A 42 -14.82 -8.35 2.06
C LEU A 42 -15.63 -9.11 1.01
N ASN A 43 -15.41 -8.83 -0.28
CA ASN A 43 -16.21 -9.41 -1.35
C ASN A 43 -15.58 -10.69 -1.91
N ASP A 44 -16.43 -11.57 -2.42
CA ASP A 44 -16.01 -12.69 -3.26
C ASP A 44 -15.59 -12.18 -4.64
N GLY A 45 -14.50 -12.72 -5.18
CA GLY A 45 -14.04 -12.36 -6.53
C GLY A 45 -12.60 -12.81 -6.80
N ALA A 46 -12.25 -12.87 -8.08
CA ALA A 46 -10.88 -13.15 -8.54
C ALA A 46 -10.03 -11.87 -8.55
N PHE A 47 -10.18 -11.04 -7.51
CA PHE A 47 -9.49 -9.76 -7.40
C PHE A 47 -7.99 -9.94 -7.27
N CYS A 48 -7.24 -8.91 -7.66
CA CYS A 48 -5.79 -8.96 -7.58
C CYS A 48 -5.26 -8.72 -6.16
N ASP A 49 -4.05 -9.23 -5.95
CA ASP A 49 -3.34 -9.30 -4.66
C ASP A 49 -2.96 -7.92 -4.10
N THR A 50 -2.49 -7.92 -2.85
CA THR A 50 -1.69 -6.81 -2.31
C THR A 50 -0.21 -7.14 -2.45
N GLY A 51 0.57 -6.24 -3.05
CA GLY A 51 2.02 -6.36 -3.20
C GLY A 51 2.78 -5.64 -2.10
N LEU A 52 3.89 -6.24 -1.65
CA LEU A 52 4.89 -5.61 -0.78
C LEU A 52 6.17 -5.36 -1.56
N PHE A 53 6.74 -4.16 -1.39
CA PHE A 53 7.78 -3.64 -2.28
C PHE A 53 9.03 -3.22 -1.54
N ARG A 54 10.16 -3.33 -2.23
CA ARG A 54 11.44 -2.72 -1.86
C ARG A 54 11.77 -1.63 -2.86
N HIS A 55 12.10 -0.44 -2.39
CA HIS A 55 12.65 0.61 -3.23
C HIS A 55 14.08 0.22 -3.64
N ARG A 56 14.36 0.15 -4.94
CA ARG A 56 15.59 -0.48 -5.46
C ARG A 56 16.84 0.32 -5.15
N GLU A 57 16.80 1.63 -5.35
CA GLU A 57 17.96 2.50 -5.19
C GLU A 57 18.44 2.55 -3.74
N THR A 58 17.51 2.61 -2.78
CA THR A 58 17.84 2.70 -1.34
C THR A 58 17.87 1.34 -0.64
N GLY A 59 17.31 0.30 -1.24
CA GLY A 59 17.10 -1.01 -0.62
C GLY A 59 16.03 -1.01 0.49
N LEU A 60 15.29 0.08 0.68
CA LEU A 60 14.32 0.22 1.77
C LEU A 60 13.00 -0.49 1.46
N GLU A 61 12.49 -1.26 2.42
CA GLU A 61 11.14 -1.83 2.41
C GLU A 61 10.19 -1.07 3.35
N ARG A 62 10.76 -0.50 4.42
CA ARG A 62 10.05 0.30 5.40
C ARG A 62 10.61 1.70 5.40
N ILE A 63 9.73 2.69 5.34
CA ILE A 63 10.06 4.11 5.36
C ILE A 63 9.61 4.69 6.69
N THR A 64 10.55 4.80 7.61
CA THR A 64 10.37 5.41 8.94
C THR A 64 10.88 6.85 8.93
N GLU A 65 10.61 7.59 10.01
CA GLU A 65 10.95 9.02 10.08
C GLU A 65 12.45 9.29 9.85
N ASP A 66 13.32 8.41 10.34
CA ASP A 66 14.77 8.50 10.22
C ASP A 66 15.31 8.30 8.80
N CYS A 67 14.56 7.64 7.91
CA CYS A 67 14.96 7.41 6.52
C CYS A 67 14.06 8.11 5.48
N LEU A 68 13.03 8.84 5.92
CA LEU A 68 12.08 9.51 5.03
C LEU A 68 12.78 10.50 4.08
N ASP A 69 13.69 11.33 4.59
CA ASP A 69 14.42 12.32 3.78
C ASP A 69 15.38 11.67 2.77
N GLN A 70 15.96 10.51 3.11
CA GLN A 70 16.77 9.75 2.16
C GLN A 70 15.88 9.19 1.04
N TYR A 71 14.73 8.60 1.40
CA TYR A 71 13.78 8.04 0.46
C TYR A 71 13.23 9.10 -0.50
N ASN A 72 12.72 10.22 0.02
CA ASN A 72 12.16 11.30 -0.78
C ASN A 72 13.17 11.87 -1.78
N ARG A 73 14.40 12.16 -1.33
CA ARG A 73 15.46 12.64 -2.23
C ARG A 73 15.79 11.64 -3.33
N SER A 74 15.73 10.34 -3.04
CA SER A 74 15.97 9.31 -4.05
C SER A 74 14.84 9.27 -5.08
N CYS A 75 13.57 9.34 -4.66
CA CYS A 75 12.43 9.42 -5.56
C CYS A 75 12.45 10.70 -6.41
N GLU A 76 12.80 11.85 -5.82
CA GLU A 76 12.95 13.12 -6.54
C GLU A 76 14.06 13.06 -7.59
N ALA A 77 15.21 12.47 -7.26
CA ALA A 77 16.30 12.28 -8.21
C ALA A 77 15.91 11.33 -9.36
N HIS A 78 15.17 10.25 -9.06
CA HIS A 78 14.63 9.36 -10.09
C HIS A 78 13.66 10.10 -11.02
N ALA A 79 12.69 10.83 -10.48
CA ALA A 79 11.72 11.60 -11.26
C ALA A 79 12.40 12.68 -12.14
N ALA A 80 13.47 13.31 -11.66
CA ALA A 80 14.23 14.29 -12.44
C ALA A 80 14.92 13.70 -13.68
N VAL A 81 15.24 12.40 -13.66
CA VAL A 81 15.91 11.70 -14.76
C VAL A 81 14.91 11.01 -15.69
N HIS A 82 13.87 10.38 -15.13
CA HIS A 82 12.95 9.51 -15.86
C HIS A 82 11.59 10.15 -16.17
N GLY A 83 11.30 11.32 -15.59
CA GLY A 83 9.99 11.97 -15.66
C GLY A 83 9.03 11.44 -14.59
N GLU A 84 7.78 11.89 -14.65
CA GLU A 84 6.73 11.39 -13.77
C GLU A 84 6.34 9.95 -14.14
N THR A 85 5.95 9.16 -13.15
CA THR A 85 5.45 7.80 -13.35
C THR A 85 4.26 7.80 -14.31
N GLU A 86 4.23 6.84 -15.24
CA GLU A 86 3.06 6.64 -16.10
C GLU A 86 1.78 6.54 -15.27
N GLY A 87 0.70 7.15 -15.76
CA GLY A 87 -0.63 7.15 -15.13
C GLY A 87 -1.29 5.77 -15.18
N ALA A 88 -0.75 4.80 -14.46
CA ALA A 88 -1.20 3.42 -14.44
C ALA A 88 -1.09 2.84 -13.03
N TYR A 89 -1.91 1.83 -12.75
CA TYR A 89 -1.81 1.10 -11.50
C TYR A 89 -0.50 0.30 -11.41
N VAL A 90 -0.03 0.10 -10.17
CA VAL A 90 1.13 -0.77 -9.90
C VAL A 90 0.74 -2.22 -10.20
N LYS A 91 1.39 -2.84 -11.19
CA LYS A 91 1.12 -4.23 -11.61
C LYS A 91 2.19 -5.23 -11.13
N GLY A 92 3.33 -4.73 -10.65
CA GLY A 92 4.44 -5.53 -10.15
C GLY A 92 5.73 -4.73 -10.02
N SER A 93 6.87 -5.42 -10.10
CA SER A 93 8.19 -4.77 -10.14
C SER A 93 8.33 -3.85 -11.36
N ASN A 94 9.02 -2.73 -11.18
CA ASN A 94 9.45 -1.83 -12.24
C ASN A 94 10.91 -1.39 -11.98
N GLU A 95 11.36 -0.32 -12.64
CA GLU A 95 12.73 0.21 -12.51
C GLU A 95 13.02 0.81 -11.12
N GLU A 96 12.00 1.32 -10.42
CA GLU A 96 12.15 2.01 -9.12
C GLU A 96 11.87 1.05 -7.94
N TYR A 97 10.96 0.09 -8.11
CA TYR A 97 10.50 -0.81 -7.06
C TYR A 97 10.60 -2.30 -7.45
N GLU A 98 11.01 -3.11 -6.49
CA GLU A 98 10.99 -4.57 -6.54
C GLU A 98 9.79 -5.09 -5.75
N LEU A 99 8.88 -5.80 -6.40
CA LEU A 99 7.85 -6.61 -5.73
C LEU A 99 8.49 -7.88 -5.20
N TYR A 100 8.65 -8.00 -3.88
CA TYR A 100 9.27 -9.18 -3.26
C TYR A 100 8.25 -10.12 -2.61
N HIS A 101 7.01 -9.67 -2.38
CA HIS A 101 5.97 -10.53 -1.81
C HIS A 101 4.58 -10.16 -2.33
N ARG A 102 3.74 -11.18 -2.50
CA ARG A 102 2.34 -11.05 -2.89
C ARG A 102 1.47 -11.67 -1.79
N ILE A 103 0.55 -10.88 -1.27
CA ILE A 103 -0.48 -11.33 -0.35
C ILE A 103 -1.71 -11.60 -1.18
N GLU A 104 -1.96 -12.88 -1.44
CA GLU A 104 -3.08 -13.33 -2.26
C GLU A 104 -4.41 -12.78 -1.74
N TYR A 105 -5.25 -12.24 -2.63
CA TYR A 105 -6.60 -11.85 -2.25
C TYR A 105 -7.41 -13.11 -1.90
N ARG A 106 -8.00 -13.13 -0.71
CA ARG A 106 -8.99 -14.16 -0.34
C ARG A 106 -10.13 -13.51 0.43
N PRO A 107 -11.40 -13.81 0.08
CA PRO A 107 -12.54 -13.30 0.82
C PRO A 107 -12.42 -13.67 2.30
N ASN A 108 -12.77 -12.71 3.16
CA ASN A 108 -12.68 -12.78 4.62
C ASN A 108 -11.25 -13.00 5.19
N ARG A 109 -10.19 -12.83 4.40
CA ARG A 109 -8.82 -12.79 4.92
C ARG A 109 -8.54 -11.42 5.51
N LEU A 110 -7.91 -11.44 6.68
CA LEU A 110 -7.38 -10.27 7.35
C LEU A 110 -5.85 -10.25 7.23
N VAL A 111 -5.31 -9.11 6.81
CA VAL A 111 -3.89 -8.88 6.57
C VAL A 111 -3.46 -7.76 7.50
N VAL A 112 -2.33 -7.91 8.19
CA VAL A 112 -1.77 -6.90 9.09
C VAL A 112 -0.31 -6.66 8.74
N TYR A 113 0.08 -5.40 8.55
CA TYR A 113 1.48 -5.00 8.36
C TYR A 113 1.75 -3.62 8.99
N PRO A 114 3.03 -3.28 9.28
CA PRO A 114 3.39 -1.93 9.70
C PRO A 114 3.03 -0.93 8.59
N GLY A 115 2.39 0.19 8.93
CA GLY A 115 2.01 1.21 7.95
C GLY A 115 3.20 1.94 7.34
N CYS A 116 4.41 1.78 7.88
CA CYS A 116 5.64 2.24 7.24
C CYS A 116 6.15 1.31 6.15
N LEU A 117 5.52 0.16 5.90
CA LEU A 117 5.90 -0.79 4.86
C LEU A 117 5.43 -0.32 3.49
N LEU A 118 6.32 -0.36 2.48
CA LEU A 118 5.96 -0.06 1.10
C LEU A 118 5.04 -1.12 0.53
N HIS A 119 3.84 -0.71 0.12
CA HIS A 119 2.82 -1.61 -0.39
C HIS A 119 1.94 -0.95 -1.46
N SER A 120 1.23 -1.78 -2.22
CA SER A 120 0.19 -1.33 -3.15
C SER A 120 -0.77 -2.48 -3.50
N GLY A 121 -1.98 -2.17 -3.96
CA GLY A 121 -2.81 -3.15 -4.65
C GLY A 121 -2.24 -3.45 -6.04
N LEU A 122 -2.20 -4.72 -6.45
CA LEU A 122 -1.73 -5.13 -7.78
C LEU A 122 -2.86 -5.05 -8.82
N VAL A 123 -3.46 -3.87 -8.96
CA VAL A 123 -4.76 -3.66 -9.62
C VAL A 123 -4.71 -3.99 -11.11
N ASN A 124 -5.65 -4.83 -11.55
CA ASN A 124 -6.02 -4.97 -12.94
C ASN A 124 -7.36 -4.24 -13.18
N PRO A 125 -7.41 -3.14 -13.96
CA PRO A 125 -8.62 -2.37 -14.19
C PRO A 125 -9.83 -3.20 -14.67
N ASP A 126 -9.60 -4.22 -15.48
CA ASP A 126 -10.68 -5.06 -16.04
C ASP A 126 -11.37 -5.94 -14.99
N ILE A 127 -10.74 -6.12 -13.82
CA ILE A 127 -11.19 -7.03 -12.75
C ILE A 127 -11.54 -6.24 -11.49
N ASP A 128 -10.69 -5.29 -11.12
CA ASP A 128 -10.71 -4.67 -9.80
C ASP A 128 -11.43 -3.31 -9.76
N VAL A 129 -11.56 -2.61 -10.90
CA VAL A 129 -12.21 -1.29 -10.97
C VAL A 129 -13.70 -1.47 -11.17
N ASP A 130 -14.46 -1.30 -10.09
CA ASP A 130 -15.91 -1.37 -10.09
C ASP A 130 -16.46 -0.45 -8.98
N SER A 131 -17.44 0.38 -9.33
CA SER A 131 -18.06 1.34 -8.42
C SER A 131 -19.18 0.76 -7.56
N ASP A 132 -19.65 -0.47 -7.85
CA ASP A 132 -20.65 -1.15 -7.04
C ASP A 132 -19.99 -1.88 -5.85
N PRO A 133 -20.29 -1.49 -4.60
CA PRO A 133 -19.68 -2.09 -3.42
C PRO A 133 -20.07 -3.56 -3.22
N ARG A 134 -21.04 -4.10 -3.95
CA ARG A 134 -21.46 -5.51 -3.87
C ARG A 134 -20.64 -6.43 -4.77
N THR A 135 -20.02 -5.88 -5.82
CA THR A 135 -19.31 -6.65 -6.86
C THR A 135 -17.87 -6.23 -7.05
N GLY A 136 -17.49 -5.01 -6.65
CA GLY A 136 -16.12 -4.55 -6.76
C GLY A 136 -15.20 -5.04 -5.65
N ARG A 137 -13.91 -4.74 -5.77
CA ARG A 137 -12.86 -5.10 -4.80
C ARG A 137 -13.01 -4.29 -3.51
N LEU A 138 -13.95 -4.70 -2.67
CA LEU A 138 -14.24 -4.04 -1.40
C LEU A 138 -13.31 -4.52 -0.28
N THR A 139 -12.79 -3.56 0.46
CA THR A 139 -11.94 -3.79 1.64
C THR A 139 -12.39 -2.92 2.81
N ALA A 140 -12.21 -3.40 4.04
CA ALA A 140 -12.16 -2.54 5.21
C ALA A 140 -10.70 -2.26 5.56
N ASN A 141 -10.33 -0.99 5.53
CA ASN A 141 -9.00 -0.52 5.89
C ASN A 141 -9.07 0.05 7.31
N ILE A 142 -8.40 -0.60 8.24
CA ILE A 142 -8.42 -0.28 9.67
C ILE A 142 -7.00 0.04 10.10
N PHE A 143 -6.84 1.15 10.81
CA PHE A 143 -5.54 1.63 11.27
C PHE A 143 -5.51 1.69 12.79
N VAL A 144 -4.43 1.20 13.38
CA VAL A 144 -4.27 1.09 14.83
C VAL A 144 -2.87 1.50 15.25
N ASP A 145 -2.76 2.19 16.38
CA ASP A 145 -1.50 2.39 17.07
C ASP A 145 -1.28 1.25 18.06
N PHE A 146 -0.20 0.48 17.86
CA PHE A 146 0.30 -0.46 18.84
C PHE A 146 1.11 0.29 19.89
N ILE A 147 0.74 0.11 21.15
CA ILE A 147 1.42 0.70 22.29
C ILE A 147 2.11 -0.46 23.01
N PRO A 148 3.43 -0.63 22.88
CA PRO A 148 4.16 -1.63 23.64
C PRO A 148 3.83 -1.46 25.12
N LEU A 149 3.63 -2.57 25.83
CA LEU A 149 3.64 -2.49 27.29
C LEU A 149 5.07 -2.15 27.68
N ASP A 150 5.28 -1.11 28.49
CA ASP A 150 6.61 -0.80 29.01
C ASP A 150 7.22 -2.08 29.55
N SER A 151 8.37 -2.47 29.00
CA SER A 151 9.24 -3.43 29.64
C SER A 151 9.60 -2.82 30.98
N LYS A 152 8.93 -3.28 32.05
CA LYS A 152 9.32 -2.96 33.41
C LYS A 152 10.81 -3.29 33.52
N ASN A 153 11.66 -2.27 33.55
CA ASN A 153 13.01 -2.37 34.07
C ASN A 153 12.96 -2.76 35.54
#